data_AF-A0A2V9UVD9-F1
#
_entry.id   AF-A0A2V9UVD9-F1
#
_cell.length_a   1.000
_cell.length_b   1.000
_cell.length_c   1.000
_cell.angle_alpha   90.00
_cell.angle_beta   90.00
_cell.angle_gamma   90.00
#
_symmetry.space_group_name_H-M   'P 1'
#
loop_
_entity.id
_entity.type
_entity.pdbx_description
1 polymer ?
#
loop_
_entity_poly.entity_id
_entity_poly.type
_entity_poly.pdbx_seq_one_letter_code
_entity_poly.pdbx_strand_id
1 'polypeptide(L)'
;MRASRRCAERPAVTVAAKTLMRVRKKKSPKPPVLGKRLQRAFLYAAEKHAGQTRKQSAVPYLSHLMAVTSLVLEGGGDEEMAMAALLHDVVEDCGGMPRLREVDKKFGARVAKIVEGCTDSFSDPKLPWIVRKKEYIKRLKHEDAETRLVSASDKLHNVRTVITDYREEGNPSGNGLKVGARARSGTIAR
;
A
#
# COMPACT_ATOMS: atom_id res chain seq x y z
N MET A 1 -60.81 8.23 39.24
CA MET A 1 -60.57 7.79 37.86
C MET A 1 -59.81 8.88 37.10
N ARG A 2 -58.57 8.53 36.70
CA ARG A 2 -57.69 9.08 35.64
C ARG A 2 -57.61 10.61 35.41
N ALA A 3 -56.48 11.15 35.87
CA ALA A 3 -55.95 12.48 35.57
C ALA A 3 -55.73 12.69 34.05
N SER A 4 -56.19 13.85 33.58
CA SER A 4 -55.97 14.39 32.24
C SER A 4 -54.47 14.68 32.02
N ARG A 5 -53.84 13.92 31.13
CA ARG A 5 -52.47 14.17 30.67
C ARG A 5 -52.53 15.28 29.62
N ARG A 6 -52.06 16.48 29.99
CA ARG A 6 -51.73 17.55 29.04
C ARG A 6 -50.64 17.04 28.11
N CYS A 7 -50.93 17.00 26.81
CA CYS A 7 -49.93 16.86 25.76
C CYS A 7 -49.03 18.10 25.80
N ALA A 8 -47.78 17.94 26.24
CA ALA A 8 -46.76 18.96 26.05
C ALA A 8 -46.34 18.98 24.58
N GLU A 9 -46.53 20.12 23.92
CA GLU A 9 -46.02 20.43 22.59
C GLU A 9 -44.49 20.35 22.59
N ARG A 10 -43.91 19.67 21.58
CA ARG A 10 -42.45 19.65 21.39
C ARG A 10 -42.04 20.94 20.66
N PRO A 11 -40.99 21.65 21.08
CA PRO A 11 -40.51 22.80 20.34
C PRO A 11 -39.84 22.32 19.04
N ALA A 12 -40.12 23.02 17.94
CA ALA A 12 -39.44 22.84 16.68
C ALA A 12 -37.94 23.16 16.84
N VAL A 13 -37.08 22.19 16.59
CA VAL A 13 -35.63 22.41 16.54
C VAL A 13 -35.29 22.97 15.15
N THR A 14 -35.18 24.29 15.06
CA THR A 14 -34.66 24.98 13.88
C THR A 14 -33.15 24.75 13.80
N VAL A 15 -32.68 23.86 12.93
CA VAL A 15 -31.24 23.72 12.67
C VAL A 15 -30.84 24.72 11.59
N ALA A 16 -30.02 25.68 12.01
CA ALA A 16 -29.54 26.80 11.22
C ALA A 16 -28.77 26.38 9.95
N ALA A 17 -28.85 27.26 8.96
CA ALA A 17 -28.33 27.09 7.61
C ALA A 17 -26.81 26.92 7.51
N LYS A 18 -26.41 25.97 6.65
CA LYS A 18 -25.22 25.94 5.77
C LYS A 18 -24.03 26.84 6.16
N THR A 19 -23.06 26.27 6.87
CA THR A 19 -21.65 26.66 6.66
C THR A 19 -21.13 25.91 5.44
N LEU A 20 -21.29 26.51 4.25
CA LEU A 20 -20.60 26.04 3.05
C LEU A 20 -19.10 26.28 3.28
N MET A 21 -18.35 25.22 3.63
CA MET A 21 -16.88 25.28 3.63
C MET A 21 -16.44 25.76 2.25
N ARG A 22 -15.93 26.99 2.19
CA ARG A 22 -15.35 27.57 1.00
C ARG A 22 -14.11 26.73 0.66
N VAL A 23 -14.28 25.71 -0.18
CA VAL A 23 -13.16 24.95 -0.76
C VAL A 23 -12.32 25.97 -1.50
N ARG A 24 -11.20 26.39 -0.88
CA ARG A 24 -10.19 27.17 -1.56
C ARG A 24 -9.83 26.39 -2.83
N LYS A 25 -10.07 26.97 -4.00
CA LYS A 25 -9.53 26.45 -5.26
C LYS A 25 -8.01 26.42 -5.12
N LYS A 26 -7.46 25.29 -4.67
CA LYS A 26 -6.01 25.04 -4.76
C LYS A 26 -5.67 25.16 -6.23
N LYS A 27 -4.65 25.95 -6.56
CA LYS A 27 -4.06 25.93 -7.90
C LYS A 27 -3.80 24.47 -8.26
N SER A 28 -4.25 24.03 -9.42
CA SER A 28 -3.95 22.69 -9.91
C SER A 28 -2.42 22.52 -9.87
N PRO A 29 -1.90 21.49 -9.18
CA PRO A 29 -0.47 21.24 -9.19
C PRO A 29 -0.05 21.00 -10.65
N LYS A 30 1.12 21.54 -11.03
CA LYS A 30 1.70 21.22 -12.34
C LYS A 30 1.94 19.71 -12.39
N PRO A 31 1.64 19.04 -13.52
CA PRO A 31 1.91 17.61 -13.64
C PRO A 31 3.41 17.36 -13.46
N PRO A 32 3.80 16.27 -12.79
CA PRO A 32 5.21 15.92 -12.64
C PRO A 32 5.81 15.63 -14.01
N VAL A 33 7.06 16.06 -14.22
CA VAL A 33 7.81 15.69 -15.42
C VAL A 33 8.34 14.29 -15.20
N LEU A 34 7.80 13.32 -15.96
CA LEU A 34 8.29 11.95 -15.97
C LEU A 34 9.22 11.78 -17.17
N GLY A 35 10.43 11.28 -16.95
CA GLY A 35 11.46 11.24 -17.98
C GLY A 35 12.33 10.00 -17.95
N LYS A 36 13.56 10.17 -18.44
CA LYS A 36 14.52 9.07 -18.61
C LYS A 36 14.87 8.37 -17.29
N ARG A 37 14.72 9.03 -16.14
CA ARG A 37 15.00 8.42 -14.83
C ARG A 37 13.96 7.35 -14.52
N LEU A 38 12.67 7.69 -14.67
CA LEU A 38 11.58 6.74 -14.49
C LEU A 38 11.69 5.52 -15.43
N GLN A 39 12.03 5.75 -16.70
CA GLN A 39 12.25 4.66 -17.66
C GLN A 39 13.34 3.68 -17.19
N ARG A 40 14.45 4.20 -16.65
CA ARG A 40 15.53 3.35 -16.11
C ARG A 40 15.08 2.57 -14.89
N ALA A 41 14.31 3.18 -13.99
CA ALA A 41 13.76 2.48 -12.83
C ALA A 41 12.80 1.35 -13.26
N PHE A 42 11.97 1.59 -14.27
CA PHE A 42 11.08 0.58 -14.84
C PHE A 42 11.85 -0.61 -15.41
N LEU A 43 12.84 -0.36 -16.27
CA LEU A 43 13.65 -1.43 -16.87
C LEU A 43 14.38 -2.24 -15.78
N TYR A 44 14.91 -1.55 -14.78
CA TYR A 44 15.58 -2.19 -13.66
C TYR A 44 14.63 -3.07 -12.84
N ALA A 45 13.44 -2.57 -12.51
CA ALA A 45 12.41 -3.35 -11.81
C ALA A 45 11.98 -4.58 -12.62
N ALA A 46 11.77 -4.42 -13.93
CA ALA A 46 11.41 -5.51 -14.84
C ALA A 46 12.51 -6.58 -14.91
N GLU A 47 13.78 -6.18 -14.94
CA GLU A 47 14.92 -7.10 -14.91
C GLU A 47 14.98 -7.88 -13.57
N LYS A 48 14.85 -7.19 -12.43
CA LYS A 48 15.00 -7.83 -11.11
C LYS A 48 13.83 -8.75 -10.74
N HIS A 49 12.63 -8.45 -11.23
CA HIS A 49 11.45 -9.30 -11.06
C HIS A 49 11.16 -10.18 -12.28
N ALA A 50 12.13 -10.35 -13.20
CA ALA A 50 11.96 -11.21 -14.37
C ALA A 50 11.62 -12.64 -13.96
N GLY A 51 10.58 -13.21 -14.58
CA GLY A 51 10.07 -14.55 -14.27
C GLY A 51 9.26 -14.66 -12.98
N GLN A 52 9.14 -13.59 -12.18
CA GLN A 52 8.28 -13.60 -10.99
C GLN A 52 6.82 -13.35 -11.36
N THR A 53 5.92 -14.09 -10.73
CA THR A 53 4.47 -13.90 -10.86
C THR A 53 3.86 -13.45 -9.54
N ARG A 54 2.64 -12.89 -9.61
CA ARG A 54 1.81 -12.62 -8.44
C ARG A 54 1.43 -13.94 -7.77
N LYS A 55 1.19 -13.87 -6.47
CA LYS A 55 0.76 -15.05 -5.72
C LYS A 55 -0.54 -15.59 -6.32
N GLN A 56 -0.62 -16.91 -6.43
CA GLN A 56 -1.83 -17.61 -6.82
C GLN A 56 -2.34 -17.24 -8.23
N SER A 57 -1.52 -16.59 -9.07
CA SER A 57 -1.85 -16.33 -10.47
C SER A 57 -0.62 -16.38 -11.38
N ALA A 58 -0.86 -16.51 -12.68
CA ALA A 58 0.18 -16.42 -13.70
C ALA A 58 0.51 -14.96 -14.09
N VAL A 59 -0.08 -13.98 -13.40
CA VAL A 59 0.10 -12.56 -13.72
C VAL A 59 1.54 -12.14 -13.38
N PRO A 60 2.30 -11.53 -14.30
CA PRO A 60 3.66 -11.07 -14.03
C PRO A 60 3.71 -10.07 -12.86
N TYR A 61 4.73 -10.17 -12.00
CA TYR A 61 4.87 -9.30 -10.82
C TYR A 61 4.97 -7.82 -11.20
N LEU A 62 5.52 -7.53 -12.38
CA LEU A 62 5.63 -6.18 -12.94
C LEU A 62 4.28 -5.44 -13.01
N SER A 63 3.17 -6.15 -13.20
CA SER A 63 1.82 -5.56 -13.21
C SER A 63 1.49 -4.85 -11.88
N HIS A 64 1.88 -5.44 -10.75
CA HIS A 64 1.69 -4.85 -9.43
C HIS A 64 2.53 -3.58 -9.27
N LEU A 65 3.80 -3.62 -9.68
CA LEU A 65 4.70 -2.46 -9.59
C LEU A 65 4.14 -1.28 -10.40
N MET A 66 3.63 -1.54 -11.60
CA MET A 66 2.98 -0.53 -12.44
C MET A 66 1.70 0.02 -11.79
N ALA A 67 0.88 -0.85 -11.19
CA ALA A 67 -0.36 -0.43 -10.55
C ALA A 67 -0.11 0.42 -9.29
N VAL A 68 0.87 0.05 -8.46
CA VAL A 68 1.29 0.87 -7.30
C VAL A 68 1.84 2.22 -7.77
N THR A 69 2.61 2.23 -8.86
CA THR A 69 3.13 3.47 -9.46
C THR A 69 1.99 4.39 -9.94
N SER A 70 0.95 3.84 -10.58
CA SER A 70 -0.24 4.60 -10.98
C SER A 70 -0.91 5.25 -9.78
N LEU A 71 -1.13 4.48 -8.70
CA LEU A 71 -1.76 4.97 -7.47
C LEU A 71 -0.95 6.09 -6.81
N VAL A 72 0.38 5.99 -6.81
CA VAL A 72 1.27 7.04 -6.29
C VAL A 72 1.17 8.32 -7.10
N LEU A 73 1.15 8.22 -8.43
CA LEU A 73 0.99 9.38 -9.32
C LEU A 73 -0.39 10.03 -9.18
N GLU A 74 -1.45 9.23 -9.11
CA GLU A 74 -2.82 9.69 -8.82
C GLU A 74 -2.93 10.35 -7.44
N GLY A 75 -2.14 9.90 -6.48
CA GLY A 75 -2.00 10.49 -5.15
C GLY A 75 -1.17 11.78 -5.10
N GLY A 76 -0.68 12.28 -6.24
CA GLY A 76 0.12 13.49 -6.33
C GLY A 76 1.62 13.29 -6.12
N GLY A 77 2.11 12.05 -6.25
CA GLY A 77 3.54 11.75 -6.22
C GLY A 77 4.29 12.31 -7.42
N ASP A 78 5.58 12.59 -7.23
CA ASP A 78 6.49 13.05 -8.28
C ASP A 78 7.26 11.90 -8.95
N GLU A 79 8.21 12.24 -9.84
CA GLU A 79 9.02 11.25 -10.56
C GLU A 79 9.79 10.31 -9.63
N GLU A 80 10.35 10.81 -8.52
CA GLU A 80 11.15 9.98 -7.61
C GLU A 80 10.27 9.08 -6.73
N MET A 81 9.09 9.54 -6.36
CA MET A 81 8.09 8.69 -5.70
C MET A 81 7.59 7.60 -6.63
N ALA A 82 7.37 7.91 -7.92
CA ALA A 82 7.02 6.91 -8.93
C ALA A 82 8.15 5.89 -9.16
N MET A 83 9.41 6.34 -9.17
CA MET A 83 10.56 5.43 -9.21
C MET A 83 10.62 4.55 -7.96
N ALA A 84 10.42 5.12 -6.77
CA ALA A 84 10.41 4.35 -5.53
C ALA A 84 9.27 3.31 -5.53
N ALA A 85 8.10 3.65 -6.07
CA ALA A 85 6.98 2.72 -6.25
C ALA A 85 7.33 1.53 -7.15
N LEU A 86 8.05 1.76 -8.26
CA LEU A 86 8.55 0.68 -9.12
C LEU A 86 9.57 -0.23 -8.41
N LEU A 87 10.32 0.32 -7.45
CA LEU A 87 11.46 -0.34 -6.82
C LEU A 87 11.17 -0.89 -5.41
N HIS A 88 9.97 -0.65 -4.87
CA HIS A 88 9.69 -0.82 -3.44
C HIS A 88 9.92 -2.24 -2.91
N ASP A 89 9.72 -3.27 -3.74
CA ASP A 89 9.91 -4.67 -3.38
C ASP A 89 11.27 -5.25 -3.78
N VAL A 90 12.03 -4.54 -4.62
CA VAL A 90 13.29 -5.06 -5.20
C VAL A 90 14.31 -5.37 -4.09
N VAL A 91 14.28 -4.63 -2.99
CA VAL A 91 15.15 -4.87 -1.83
C VAL A 91 14.69 -6.09 -1.03
N GLU A 92 13.40 -6.21 -0.72
CA GLU A 92 12.87 -7.32 0.09
C GLU A 92 12.95 -8.67 -0.63
N ASP A 93 12.76 -8.68 -1.96
CA ASP A 93 12.59 -9.92 -2.72
C ASP A 93 13.77 -10.25 -3.64
N CYS A 94 14.69 -9.32 -3.88
CA CYS A 94 15.73 -9.53 -4.89
C CYS A 94 17.16 -9.18 -4.45
N GLY A 95 17.46 -8.93 -3.15
CA GLY A 95 18.87 -8.85 -2.71
C GLY A 95 19.21 -8.08 -1.43
N GLY A 96 18.23 -7.68 -0.61
CA GLY A 96 18.47 -7.10 0.71
C GLY A 96 19.35 -5.84 0.71
N MET A 97 20.17 -5.67 1.75
CA MET A 97 20.98 -4.46 1.94
C MET A 97 21.94 -4.12 0.76
N PRO A 98 22.63 -5.10 0.12
CA PRO A 98 23.37 -4.83 -1.11
C PRO A 98 22.52 -4.19 -2.21
N ARG A 99 21.26 -4.63 -2.36
CA ARG A 99 20.34 -4.07 -3.35
C ARG A 99 19.91 -2.65 -3.00
N LEU A 100 19.70 -2.34 -1.73
CA LEU A 100 19.41 -0.96 -1.32
C LEU A 100 20.55 0.00 -1.68
N ARG A 101 21.81 -0.41 -1.46
CA ARG A 101 22.99 0.38 -1.88
C ARG A 101 23.07 0.57 -3.39
N GLU A 102 22.62 -0.41 -4.16
CA GLU A 102 22.56 -0.31 -5.63
C GLU A 102 21.48 0.70 -6.07
N VAL A 103 20.31 0.68 -5.40
CA VAL A 103 19.23 1.64 -5.63
C VAL A 103 19.70 3.07 -5.35
N ASP A 104 20.38 3.29 -4.22
CA ASP A 104 20.95 4.60 -3.86
C ASP A 104 21.90 5.13 -4.95
N LYS A 105 22.86 4.31 -5.37
CA LYS A 105 23.84 4.69 -6.41
C LYS A 105 23.21 4.98 -7.78
N LYS A 106 22.17 4.23 -8.17
CA LYS A 106 21.56 4.34 -9.52
C LYS A 106 20.45 5.39 -9.60
N PHE A 107 19.68 5.56 -8.54
CA PHE A 107 18.43 6.33 -8.56
C PHE A 107 18.41 7.50 -7.56
N GLY A 108 19.36 7.55 -6.63
CA GLY A 108 19.57 8.64 -5.69
C GLY A 108 18.99 8.39 -4.29
N ALA A 109 19.49 9.16 -3.32
CA ALA A 109 19.21 8.98 -1.90
C ALA A 109 17.73 9.09 -1.53
N ARG A 110 16.97 9.99 -2.18
CA ARG A 110 15.54 10.13 -1.91
C ARG A 110 14.75 8.89 -2.30
N VAL A 111 15.05 8.31 -3.47
CA VAL A 111 14.44 7.04 -3.92
C VAL A 111 14.81 5.91 -2.97
N ALA A 112 16.09 5.78 -2.62
CA ALA A 112 16.56 4.73 -1.71
C ALA A 112 15.90 4.83 -0.32
N LYS A 113 15.77 6.03 0.23
CA LYS A 113 15.08 6.27 1.51
C LYS A 113 13.64 5.76 1.50
N ILE A 114 12.88 6.09 0.44
CA ILE A 114 11.49 5.65 0.31
C ILE A 114 11.42 4.12 0.18
N VAL A 115 12.31 3.51 -0.61
CA VAL A 115 12.38 2.05 -0.79
C VAL A 115 12.74 1.34 0.51
N GLU A 116 13.71 1.86 1.27
CA GLU A 116 14.07 1.37 2.60
C GLU A 116 12.89 1.44 3.59
N GLY A 117 12.16 2.56 3.57
CA GLY A 117 10.93 2.75 4.34
C GLY A 117 9.83 1.75 3.97
N CYS A 118 9.79 1.31 2.72
CA CYS A 118 8.83 0.31 2.24
C CYS A 118 9.24 -1.15 2.50
N THR A 119 10.53 -1.41 2.72
CA THR A 119 11.09 -2.75 2.91
C THR A 119 10.81 -3.28 4.33
N ASP A 120 10.19 -4.45 4.46
CA ASP A 120 9.87 -5.07 5.76
C ASP A 120 11.04 -5.90 6.33
N SER A 121 11.94 -6.40 5.47
CA SER A 121 13.10 -7.19 5.89
C SER A 121 14.25 -7.09 4.90
N PHE A 122 15.48 -7.02 5.43
CA PHE A 122 16.72 -7.03 4.65
C PHE A 122 17.46 -8.37 4.73
N SER A 123 16.97 -9.31 5.55
CA SER A 123 17.67 -10.55 5.90
C SER A 123 16.99 -11.78 5.30
N ASP A 124 17.80 -12.79 5.03
CA ASP A 124 17.35 -14.13 4.64
C ASP A 124 18.08 -15.17 5.52
N PRO A 125 17.37 -16.05 6.28
CA PRO A 125 15.91 -16.20 6.34
C PRO A 125 15.19 -15.03 7.00
N LYS A 126 13.95 -14.76 6.55
CA LYS A 126 13.07 -13.72 7.10
C LYS A 126 12.52 -14.15 8.46
N LEU A 127 12.45 -13.21 9.42
CA LEU A 127 11.73 -13.40 10.69
C LEU A 127 10.26 -13.79 10.46
N PRO A 128 9.59 -14.39 11.46
CA PRO A 128 8.17 -14.75 11.38
C PRO A 128 7.31 -13.58 10.92
N TRP A 129 6.36 -13.87 10.03
CA TRP A 129 5.56 -12.85 9.34
C TRP A 129 4.90 -11.84 10.30
N ILE A 130 4.32 -12.31 11.40
CA ILE A 130 3.61 -11.45 12.36
C ILE A 130 4.56 -10.47 13.08
N VAL A 131 5.81 -10.89 13.32
CA VAL A 131 6.82 -10.06 13.98
C VAL A 131 7.19 -8.91 13.06
N ARG A 132 7.57 -9.25 11.82
CA ARG A 132 7.94 -8.28 10.78
C ARG A 132 6.83 -7.25 10.54
N LYS A 133 5.59 -7.69 10.33
CA LYS A 133 4.48 -6.74 10.10
C LYS A 133 4.17 -5.83 11.28
N LYS A 134 4.31 -6.31 12.52
CA LYS A 134 4.17 -5.45 13.70
C LYS A 134 5.26 -4.38 13.76
N GLU A 135 6.51 -4.77 13.50
CA GLU A 135 7.64 -3.84 13.46
C GLU A 135 7.53 -2.83 12.33
N TYR A 136 7.14 -3.29 11.14
CA TYR A 136 6.86 -2.46 9.98
C TYR A 136 5.80 -1.40 10.26
N ILE A 137 4.64 -1.80 10.81
CA ILE A 137 3.57 -0.86 11.16
C ILE A 137 4.04 0.13 12.22
N LYS A 138 4.84 -0.30 13.20
CA LYS A 138 5.41 0.59 14.22
C LYS A 138 6.32 1.63 13.58
N ARG A 139 7.22 1.23 12.68
CA ARG A 139 8.13 2.14 11.97
C ARG A 139 7.39 3.08 11.02
N LEU A 140 6.44 2.56 10.24
CA LEU A 140 5.69 3.32 9.23
C LEU A 140 4.96 4.56 9.80
N LYS A 141 4.57 4.53 11.08
CA LYS A 141 3.98 5.69 11.78
C LYS A 141 4.91 6.90 11.83
N HIS A 142 6.22 6.67 11.80
CA HIS A 142 7.25 7.70 11.92
C HIS A 142 7.92 8.03 10.59
N GLU A 143 7.64 7.26 9.53
CA GLU A 143 8.14 7.55 8.17
C GLU A 143 7.56 8.85 7.62
N ASP A 144 8.19 9.44 6.60
CA ASP A 144 7.69 10.65 5.95
C ASP A 144 6.42 10.41 5.12
N ALA A 145 5.79 11.51 4.66
CA ALA A 145 4.55 11.45 3.88
C ALA A 145 4.72 10.71 2.55
N GLU A 146 5.90 10.77 1.94
CA GLU A 146 6.18 10.18 0.64
C GLU A 146 6.25 8.65 0.75
N THR A 147 6.99 8.17 1.75
CA THR A 147 7.10 6.77 2.12
C THR A 147 5.75 6.19 2.51
N ARG A 148 4.97 6.93 3.30
CA ARG A 148 3.60 6.53 3.64
C ARG A 148 2.68 6.47 2.42
N LEU A 149 2.83 7.36 1.43
CA LEU A 149 2.03 7.31 0.20
C LEU A 149 2.33 6.06 -0.63
N VAL A 150 3.62 5.76 -0.85
CA VAL A 150 4.04 4.55 -1.58
C VAL A 150 3.56 3.30 -0.84
N SER A 151 3.76 3.25 0.49
CA SER A 151 3.29 2.14 1.30
C SER A 151 1.77 1.98 1.24
N ALA A 152 1.00 3.05 1.42
CA ALA A 152 -0.46 2.98 1.34
C ALA A 152 -0.95 2.50 -0.04
N SER A 153 -0.30 2.94 -1.11
CA SER A 153 -0.60 2.54 -2.49
C SER A 153 -0.37 1.04 -2.72
N ASP A 154 0.74 0.50 -2.21
CA ASP A 154 1.01 -0.95 -2.20
C ASP A 154 -0.11 -1.72 -1.48
N LYS A 155 -0.47 -1.30 -0.27
CA LYS A 155 -1.48 -2.01 0.54
C LYS A 155 -2.86 -1.92 -0.13
N LEU A 156 -3.20 -0.79 -0.73
CA LEU A 156 -4.44 -0.61 -1.50
C LEU A 156 -4.50 -1.58 -2.69
N HIS A 157 -3.43 -1.68 -3.48
CA HIS A 157 -3.39 -2.61 -4.61
C HIS A 157 -3.51 -4.06 -4.15
N ASN A 158 -2.80 -4.44 -3.08
CA ASN A 158 -2.88 -5.79 -2.52
C ASN A 158 -4.31 -6.11 -2.05
N VAL A 159 -4.98 -5.19 -1.36
CA VAL A 159 -6.40 -5.37 -0.96
C VAL A 159 -7.32 -5.51 -2.18
N ARG A 160 -7.13 -4.69 -3.23
CA ARG A 160 -7.91 -4.82 -4.47
C ARG A 160 -7.71 -6.18 -5.14
N THR A 161 -6.49 -6.70 -5.15
CA THR A 161 -6.18 -8.04 -5.67
C THR A 161 -6.94 -9.10 -4.87
N VAL A 162 -6.84 -9.08 -3.53
CA VAL A 162 -7.54 -10.03 -2.64
C VAL A 162 -9.05 -10.02 -2.85
N ILE A 163 -9.65 -8.84 -3.02
CA ILE A 163 -11.10 -8.73 -3.27
C ILE A 163 -11.47 -9.33 -4.63
N THR A 164 -10.62 -9.15 -5.65
CA THR A 164 -10.85 -9.70 -6.99
C THR A 164 -10.76 -11.22 -6.95
N ASP A 165 -9.68 -11.76 -6.37
CA ASP A 165 -9.49 -13.20 -6.19
C ASP A 165 -10.67 -13.83 -5.42
N TYR A 166 -11.14 -13.16 -4.35
CA TYR A 166 -12.28 -13.63 -3.57
C TYR A 166 -13.59 -13.71 -4.38
N ARG A 167 -13.77 -12.81 -5.35
CA ARG A 167 -14.98 -12.78 -6.20
C ARG A 167 -14.94 -13.83 -7.30
N GLU A 168 -13.76 -14.13 -7.83
CA GLU A 168 -13.58 -15.09 -8.92
C GLU A 168 -13.54 -16.54 -8.43
N GLU A 169 -12.87 -16.80 -7.31
CA GLU A 169 -12.59 -18.17 -6.82
C GLU A 169 -13.41 -18.58 -5.57
N GLY A 170 -14.15 -17.64 -4.95
CA GLY A 170 -14.68 -17.83 -3.59
C GLY A 170 -13.60 -17.56 -2.53
N ASN A 171 -13.73 -18.05 -1.29
CA ASN A 171 -12.75 -17.76 -0.22
C ASN A 171 -11.35 -18.34 -0.55
N PRO A 172 -10.38 -17.54 -1.06
CA PRO A 172 -9.08 -18.04 -1.42
C PRO A 172 -8.30 -18.14 -0.12
N SER A 173 -8.10 -19.37 0.36
CA SER A 173 -7.30 -19.76 1.53
C SER A 173 -6.42 -18.66 2.15
N GLY A 174 -6.98 -17.73 2.95
CA GLY A 174 -6.34 -16.82 3.93
C GLY A 174 -5.01 -16.10 3.63
N ASN A 175 -4.43 -16.18 2.42
CA ASN A 175 -3.02 -15.87 2.17
C ASN A 175 -2.78 -14.64 1.28
N GLY A 176 -3.82 -14.11 0.61
CA GLY A 176 -3.68 -12.99 -0.32
C GLY A 176 -3.30 -11.68 0.41
N LEU A 177 -4.00 -11.39 1.51
CA LEU A 177 -3.42 -10.63 2.61
C LEU A 177 -2.74 -11.69 3.45
N LYS A 178 -1.42 -11.68 3.64
CA LYS A 178 -0.81 -12.59 4.61
C LYS A 178 -1.52 -12.28 5.94
N VAL A 179 -2.50 -13.06 6.36
CA VAL A 179 -3.08 -13.00 7.70
C VAL A 179 -2.66 -14.35 8.23
N GLY A 180 -1.59 -14.36 9.05
CA GLY A 180 -0.91 -15.57 9.47
C GLY A 180 -1.88 -16.73 9.69
N ALA A 181 -1.70 -17.80 8.91
CA ALA A 181 -2.49 -19.00 9.04
C ALA A 181 -2.45 -19.44 10.52
N ARG A 182 -3.59 -19.36 11.22
CA ARG A 182 -3.75 -20.18 12.41
C ARG A 182 -3.69 -21.61 11.93
N ALA A 183 -2.72 -22.36 12.43
CA ALA A 183 -2.70 -23.81 12.32
C ALA A 183 -4.07 -24.32 12.80
N ARG A 184 -4.90 -24.79 11.86
CA ARG A 184 -6.07 -25.59 12.20
C ARG A 184 -5.54 -26.97 12.53
N SER A 185 -5.23 -27.16 13.81
CA SER A 185 -5.18 -28.49 14.42
C SER A 185 -6.61 -29.04 14.38
N GLY A 186 -6.86 -29.90 13.42
CA GLY A 186 -7.93 -30.89 13.44
C GLY A 186 -7.35 -32.17 12.83
N THR A 187 -7.72 -33.39 13.20
CA THR A 187 -8.72 -33.91 14.14
C THR A 187 -8.41 -35.41 14.18
N ILE A 188 -8.41 -36.02 15.38
CA ILE A 188 -8.76 -37.41 15.70
C ILE A 188 -8.12 -38.51 14.83
N ALA A 189 -7.12 -39.18 15.40
CA ALA A 189 -6.75 -40.54 15.02
C ALA A 189 -7.88 -41.50 15.43
N ARG A 190 -8.24 -42.40 14.50
CA ARG A 190 -8.92 -43.66 14.80
C ARG A 190 -7.92 -44.66 15.37
#